data_AF-A0A443SGK1-F1
#
_entry.id   AF-A0A443SGK1-F1
#
_cell.length_a   1.000
_cell.length_b   1.000
_cell.length_c   1.000
_cell.angle_alpha   90.00
_cell.angle_beta   90.00
_cell.angle_gamma   90.00
#
_symmetry.space_group_name_H-M   'P 1'
#
loop_
_entity.id
_entity.type
_entity.pdbx_description
1 polymer ?
#
loop_
_entity_poly.entity_id
_entity_poly.type
_entity_poly.pdbx_seq_one_letter_code
_entity_poly.pdbx_strand_id
1 'polypeptide(L)'
;FLCDELKVVSQDEAKDRVFFVSAKEVLQIRSQQQSGQPINTSTFVEGFNVRYGEFELFERKFEECLSKAAIKTKFNQHAKRGRTVISQLTAIWDSIYTRATESRDEKVTLRNQLYDKFEETQLQIQQITSEVKLHICHLVEQVENKVGSALNEEIKRLSILVNDYEKPFSSNPLIISVYKKELHSHVERGLGSNLRARLSTVVSCCVESSQKEMIERVSSLIPHNEQQMQLLMNIAPRQSFEILYRINCDSLCADFLEDLEFRFTFGFYSLIRRFRGKNIFKRPVKTVPKSLPQTPTNEVQVVDNSDMLYWVTRYTTGAAQSQTTIGALALGGFMVRTIGWRLIAITCGIYGVLYLFERMTWTDKAKEKSFKKQYVQHATRKLRMIVDLTSANCSHQVQQELTSTFARLCHLVDESLSEMQLKIKELDKDIERLTECANSAKILKNKASFIATELDDFIEKYLSYDS
;
A
#
# COMPACT_ATOMS: atom_id res chain seq x y z
N PHE A 1 -95.84 -42.59 10.08
CA PHE A 1 -95.81 -41.13 10.31
C PHE A 1 -94.40 -40.51 10.32
N LEU A 2 -93.62 -40.51 11.43
CA LEU A 2 -92.34 -39.75 11.50
C LEU A 2 -91.30 -40.15 10.44
N CYS A 3 -91.18 -41.46 10.15
CA CYS A 3 -90.24 -41.98 9.16
C CYS A 3 -90.82 -41.97 7.75
N ASP A 4 -92.00 -42.55 7.56
CA ASP A 4 -92.53 -42.84 6.22
C ASP A 4 -93.18 -41.63 5.54
N GLU A 5 -93.83 -40.75 6.33
CA GLU A 5 -94.59 -39.61 5.81
C GLU A 5 -93.81 -38.31 5.91
N LEU A 6 -93.30 -37.97 7.12
CA LEU A 6 -92.55 -36.74 7.34
C LEU A 6 -91.07 -36.85 6.95
N LYS A 7 -90.51 -38.06 6.92
CA LYS A 7 -89.11 -38.34 6.54
C LYS A 7 -88.08 -37.49 7.31
N VAL A 8 -88.36 -37.22 8.57
CA VAL A 8 -87.51 -36.38 9.44
C VAL A 8 -86.55 -37.18 10.32
N VAL A 9 -86.80 -38.48 10.51
CA VAL A 9 -85.98 -39.39 11.33
C VAL A 9 -86.01 -40.82 10.77
N SER A 10 -84.95 -41.59 11.02
CA SER A 10 -84.91 -43.02 10.70
C SER A 10 -85.84 -43.85 11.61
N GLN A 11 -86.10 -45.09 11.22
CA GLN A 11 -87.02 -45.97 11.95
C GLN A 11 -86.53 -46.34 13.35
N ASP A 12 -85.21 -46.41 13.55
CA ASP A 12 -84.62 -46.61 14.88
C ASP A 12 -84.64 -45.34 15.72
N GLU A 13 -84.39 -44.17 15.13
CA GLU A 13 -84.48 -42.89 15.82
C GLU A 13 -85.91 -42.52 16.22
N ALA A 14 -86.93 -42.97 15.47
CA ALA A 14 -88.33 -42.69 15.81
C ALA A 14 -88.73 -43.24 17.19
N LYS A 15 -88.11 -44.33 17.63
CA LYS A 15 -88.31 -44.89 18.98
C LYS A 15 -87.84 -43.93 20.09
N ASP A 16 -86.84 -43.09 19.78
CA ASP A 16 -86.29 -42.05 20.67
C ASP A 16 -87.00 -40.69 20.52
N ARG A 17 -88.14 -40.64 19.82
CA ARG A 17 -88.90 -39.41 19.50
C ARG A 17 -90.38 -39.50 19.86
N VAL A 18 -90.88 -40.68 20.20
CA VAL A 18 -92.27 -40.92 20.59
C VAL A 18 -92.29 -41.48 22.00
N PHE A 19 -93.00 -40.81 22.91
CA PHE A 19 -93.02 -41.15 24.33
C PHE A 19 -94.47 -41.26 24.80
N PHE A 20 -94.75 -42.28 25.62
CA PHE A 20 -96.07 -42.50 26.21
C PHE A 20 -96.10 -42.03 27.67
N VAL A 21 -96.49 -40.78 27.86
CA VAL A 21 -96.35 -40.09 29.14
C VAL A 21 -97.68 -39.59 29.70
N SER A 22 -97.68 -39.22 30.98
CA SER A 22 -98.77 -38.47 31.61
C SER A 22 -98.22 -37.23 32.30
N ALA A 23 -98.30 -36.08 31.62
CA ALA A 23 -97.84 -34.81 32.16
C ALA A 23 -98.56 -34.43 33.47
N LYS A 24 -99.83 -34.84 33.61
CA LYS A 24 -100.62 -34.62 34.83
C LYS A 24 -100.04 -35.37 36.03
N GLU A 25 -99.68 -36.65 35.86
CA GLU A 25 -99.13 -37.46 36.95
C GLU A 25 -97.75 -36.96 37.37
N VAL A 26 -96.88 -36.63 36.41
CA VAL A 26 -95.55 -36.07 36.67
C VAL A 26 -95.64 -34.73 37.40
N LEU A 27 -96.54 -33.83 36.97
CA LEU A 27 -96.75 -32.54 37.62
C LEU A 27 -97.24 -32.71 39.07
N GLN A 28 -98.18 -33.63 39.31
CA GLN A 28 -98.70 -33.90 40.65
C GLN A 28 -97.59 -34.41 41.59
N ILE A 29 -96.75 -35.35 41.12
CA ILE A 29 -95.60 -35.86 41.89
C ILE A 29 -94.60 -34.74 42.19
N ARG A 30 -94.15 -34.00 41.17
CA ARG A 30 -93.15 -32.93 41.34
C ARG A 30 -93.69 -31.80 42.23
N SER A 31 -94.98 -31.49 42.16
CA SER A 31 -95.64 -30.51 43.05
C SER A 31 -95.72 -30.99 44.50
N GLN A 32 -95.97 -32.29 44.74
CA GLN A 32 -95.96 -32.89 46.07
C GLN A 32 -94.53 -32.93 46.65
N GLN A 33 -93.54 -33.31 45.84
CA GLN A 33 -92.12 -33.29 46.17
C GLN A 33 -91.64 -31.88 46.54
N GLN A 34 -92.00 -30.87 45.74
CA GLN A 34 -91.63 -29.48 45.98
C GLN A 34 -92.28 -28.91 47.26
N SER A 35 -93.47 -29.41 47.63
CA SER A 35 -94.19 -29.03 48.85
C SER A 35 -93.75 -29.83 50.09
N GLY A 36 -92.78 -30.74 49.97
CA GLY A 36 -92.27 -31.58 51.06
C GLY A 36 -93.25 -32.65 51.57
N GLN A 37 -94.32 -32.94 50.82
CA GLN A 37 -95.32 -33.94 51.19
C GLN A 37 -94.83 -35.36 50.82
N PRO A 38 -95.19 -36.39 51.60
CA PRO A 38 -94.87 -37.77 51.26
C PRO A 38 -95.56 -38.17 49.95
N ILE A 39 -94.80 -38.82 49.06
CA ILE A 39 -95.29 -39.24 47.75
C ILE A 39 -96.30 -40.38 47.93
N ASN A 40 -97.59 -40.09 47.75
CA ASN A 40 -98.66 -41.08 47.86
C ASN A 40 -98.89 -41.79 46.52
N THR A 41 -98.07 -42.80 46.25
CA THR A 41 -98.11 -43.59 45.00
C THR A 41 -99.43 -44.35 44.78
N SER A 42 -100.24 -44.55 45.83
CA SER A 42 -101.55 -45.22 45.78
C SER A 42 -102.65 -44.43 45.07
N THR A 43 -102.43 -43.15 44.76
CA THR A 43 -103.40 -42.28 44.07
C THR A 43 -103.30 -42.40 42.54
N PHE A 44 -102.24 -43.04 42.04
CA PHE A 44 -101.97 -43.14 40.61
C PHE A 44 -102.47 -44.45 40.01
N VAL A 45 -102.83 -44.39 38.73
CA VAL A 45 -103.30 -45.54 37.96
C VAL A 45 -102.14 -46.50 37.71
N GLU A 46 -102.43 -47.80 37.60
CA GLU A 46 -101.47 -48.84 37.26
C GLU A 46 -100.57 -48.44 36.08
N GLY A 47 -99.28 -48.75 36.18
CA GLY A 47 -98.27 -48.36 35.20
C GLY A 47 -97.73 -46.93 35.34
N PHE A 48 -98.09 -46.19 36.41
CA PHE A 48 -97.56 -44.85 36.69
C PHE A 48 -96.03 -44.77 36.65
N ASN A 49 -95.32 -45.69 37.32
CA ASN A 49 -93.85 -45.69 37.36
C ASN A 49 -93.23 -45.79 35.95
N VAL A 50 -93.89 -46.52 35.04
CA VAL A 50 -93.46 -46.65 33.64
C VAL A 50 -93.64 -45.31 32.92
N ARG A 51 -94.80 -44.67 33.06
CA ARG A 51 -95.08 -43.35 32.44
C ARG A 51 -94.21 -42.23 32.99
N TYR A 52 -93.87 -42.28 34.29
CA TYR A 52 -92.98 -41.32 34.93
C TYR A 52 -91.54 -41.48 34.43
N GLY A 53 -91.02 -42.72 34.37
CA GLY A 53 -89.70 -43.01 33.78
C GLY A 53 -89.63 -42.64 32.30
N GLU A 54 -90.71 -42.87 31.54
CA GLU A 54 -90.82 -42.46 30.13
C GLU A 54 -90.75 -40.93 29.98
N PHE A 55 -91.29 -40.17 30.93
CA PHE A 55 -91.22 -38.71 30.92
C PHE A 55 -89.80 -38.19 31.25
N GLU A 56 -89.08 -38.84 32.17
CA GLU A 56 -87.67 -38.52 32.44
C GLU A 56 -86.79 -38.85 31.23
N LEU A 57 -87.07 -39.97 30.55
CA LEU A 57 -86.41 -40.32 29.28
C LEU A 57 -86.70 -39.29 28.18
N PHE A 58 -87.95 -38.82 28.06
CA PHE A 58 -88.32 -37.74 27.17
C PHE A 58 -87.52 -36.46 27.44
N GLU A 59 -87.49 -35.98 28.69
CA GLU A 59 -86.77 -34.75 29.04
C GLU A 59 -85.28 -34.86 28.73
N ARG A 60 -84.65 -35.98 29.07
CA ARG A 60 -83.24 -36.24 28.74
C ARG A 60 -83.01 -36.22 27.23
N LYS A 61 -83.82 -36.93 26.44
CA LYS A 61 -83.69 -36.98 24.98
C LYS A 61 -84.00 -35.63 24.33
N PHE A 62 -84.94 -34.87 24.88
CA PHE A 62 -85.29 -33.53 24.44
C PHE A 62 -84.16 -32.54 24.69
N GLU A 63 -83.57 -32.54 25.89
CA GLU A 63 -82.41 -31.71 26.24
C GLU A 63 -81.19 -32.04 25.38
N GLU A 64 -80.90 -33.34 25.20
CA GLU A 64 -79.84 -33.80 24.29
C GLU A 64 -80.08 -33.29 22.86
N CYS A 65 -81.30 -33.42 22.34
CA CYS A 65 -81.65 -33.00 20.98
C CYS A 65 -81.57 -31.48 20.81
N LEU A 66 -82.12 -30.72 21.76
CA LEU A 66 -82.13 -29.25 21.72
C LEU A 66 -80.70 -28.70 21.82
N SER A 67 -79.89 -29.24 22.73
CA SER A 67 -78.50 -28.82 22.91
C SER A 67 -77.67 -29.11 21.66
N LYS A 68 -77.80 -30.32 21.08
CA LYS A 68 -77.09 -30.70 19.85
C LYS A 68 -77.53 -29.84 18.66
N ALA A 69 -78.83 -29.66 18.45
CA ALA A 69 -79.35 -28.86 17.35
C ALA A 69 -78.95 -27.38 17.49
N ALA A 70 -78.99 -26.83 18.71
CA ALA A 70 -78.58 -25.46 18.99
C ALA A 70 -77.07 -25.24 18.74
N ILE A 71 -76.22 -26.17 19.19
CA ILE A 71 -74.77 -26.10 18.94
C ILE A 71 -74.48 -26.19 17.44
N LYS A 72 -75.10 -27.15 16.74
CA LYS A 72 -74.89 -27.35 15.31
C LYS A 72 -75.34 -26.15 14.48
N THR A 73 -76.54 -25.64 14.70
CA THR A 73 -77.05 -24.49 13.94
C THR A 73 -76.30 -23.20 14.23
N LYS A 74 -75.87 -22.98 15.48
CA LYS A 74 -75.15 -21.77 15.88
C LYS A 74 -73.68 -21.77 15.47
N PHE A 75 -72.97 -22.90 15.58
CA PHE A 75 -71.50 -22.92 15.44
C PHE A 75 -70.97 -23.55 14.16
N ASN A 76 -71.75 -24.35 13.42
CA ASN A 76 -71.24 -25.08 12.24
C ASN A 76 -70.67 -24.14 11.16
N GLN A 77 -71.36 -23.04 10.83
CA GLN A 77 -70.86 -22.07 9.86
C GLN A 77 -69.57 -21.36 10.34
N HIS A 78 -69.51 -21.01 11.63
CA HIS A 78 -68.32 -20.39 12.22
C HIS A 78 -67.13 -21.34 12.23
N ALA A 79 -67.35 -22.62 12.53
CA ALA A 79 -66.30 -23.63 12.52
C ALA A 79 -65.77 -23.87 11.10
N LYS A 80 -66.64 -24.03 10.10
CA LYS A 80 -66.24 -24.14 8.69
C LYS A 80 -65.44 -22.91 8.23
N ARG A 81 -65.92 -21.71 8.56
CA ARG A 81 -65.23 -20.46 8.19
C ARG A 81 -63.88 -20.33 8.89
N GLY A 82 -63.79 -20.69 10.17
CA GLY A 82 -62.54 -20.73 10.93
C GLY A 82 -61.51 -21.63 10.26
N ARG A 83 -61.93 -22.83 9.82
CA ARG A 83 -61.07 -23.78 9.10
C ARG A 83 -60.55 -23.20 7.79
N THR A 84 -61.41 -22.55 7.01
CA THR A 84 -61.00 -21.86 5.77
C THR A 84 -59.97 -20.77 6.05
N VAL A 85 -60.20 -19.92 7.06
CA VAL A 85 -59.29 -18.83 7.42
C VAL A 85 -57.93 -19.37 7.87
N ILE A 86 -57.92 -20.39 8.73
CA ILE A 86 -56.68 -21.01 9.21
C ILE A 86 -55.91 -21.67 8.06
N SER A 87 -56.61 -22.35 7.14
CA SER A 87 -55.99 -22.93 5.95
C SER A 87 -55.34 -21.86 5.06
N GLN A 88 -56.04 -20.75 4.80
CA GLN A 88 -55.49 -19.62 4.03
C GLN A 88 -54.28 -18.99 4.71
N LEU A 89 -54.37 -18.73 6.03
CA LEU A 89 -53.25 -18.19 6.80
C LEU A 89 -52.03 -19.13 6.77
N THR A 90 -52.26 -20.44 6.93
CA THR A 90 -51.19 -21.45 6.87
C THR A 90 -50.49 -21.42 5.52
N ALA A 91 -51.23 -21.32 4.41
CA ALA A 91 -50.65 -21.20 3.07
C ALA A 91 -49.82 -19.91 2.88
N ILE A 92 -50.28 -18.78 3.44
CA ILE A 92 -49.55 -17.51 3.41
C ILE A 92 -48.23 -17.63 4.19
N TRP A 93 -48.27 -18.16 5.43
CA TRP A 93 -47.07 -18.33 6.24
C TRP A 93 -46.07 -19.30 5.62
N ASP A 94 -46.56 -20.36 4.97
CA ASP A 94 -45.71 -21.32 4.25
C ASP A 94 -45.01 -20.69 3.05
N SER A 95 -45.73 -19.85 2.28
CA SER A 95 -45.15 -19.08 1.18
C SER A 95 -44.09 -18.08 1.67
N ILE A 96 -44.38 -17.35 2.75
CA ILE A 96 -43.41 -16.41 3.35
C ILE A 96 -42.18 -17.16 3.86
N TYR A 97 -42.37 -18.27 4.58
CA TYR A 97 -41.28 -19.10 5.09
C TYR A 97 -40.38 -19.59 3.96
N THR A 98 -40.96 -20.14 2.90
CA THR A 98 -40.23 -20.68 1.75
C THR A 98 -39.43 -19.58 1.06
N ARG A 99 -40.08 -18.47 0.69
CA ARG A 99 -39.42 -17.34 0.01
C ARG A 99 -38.33 -16.67 0.86
N ALA A 100 -38.56 -16.53 2.16
CA ALA A 100 -37.57 -15.96 3.07
C ALA A 100 -36.35 -16.89 3.20
N THR A 101 -36.57 -18.21 3.24
CA THR A 101 -35.50 -19.21 3.32
C THR A 101 -34.69 -19.26 2.02
N GLU A 102 -35.34 -19.32 0.86
CA GLU A 102 -34.69 -19.30 -0.46
C GLU A 102 -33.86 -18.04 -0.65
N SER A 103 -34.46 -16.87 -0.39
CA SER A 103 -33.75 -15.59 -0.52
C SER A 103 -32.57 -15.48 0.47
N ARG A 104 -32.72 -16.02 1.69
CA ARG A 104 -31.62 -16.07 2.66
C ARG A 104 -30.47 -16.93 2.12
N ASP A 105 -30.77 -18.10 1.57
CA ASP A 105 -29.75 -19.04 1.09
C ASP A 105 -29.01 -18.48 -0.14
N GLU A 106 -29.71 -17.77 -1.04
CA GLU A 106 -29.10 -16.99 -2.12
C GLU A 106 -28.15 -15.91 -1.58
N LYS A 107 -28.60 -15.13 -0.59
CA LYS A 107 -27.80 -14.06 0.03
C LYS A 107 -26.58 -14.61 0.77
N VAL A 108 -26.71 -15.74 1.47
CA VAL A 108 -25.60 -16.47 2.11
C VAL A 108 -24.56 -16.89 1.07
N THR A 109 -25.02 -17.42 -0.07
CA THR A 109 -24.13 -17.85 -1.16
C THR A 109 -23.37 -16.67 -1.76
N LEU A 110 -24.07 -15.56 -2.06
CA LEU A 110 -23.45 -14.32 -2.55
C LEU A 110 -22.45 -13.75 -1.54
N ARG A 111 -22.79 -13.77 -0.25
CA ARG A 111 -21.91 -13.29 0.84
C ARG A 111 -20.64 -14.13 0.92
N ASN A 112 -20.74 -15.45 0.80
CA ASN A 112 -19.57 -16.34 0.79
C ASN A 112 -18.68 -16.07 -0.42
N GLN A 113 -19.25 -15.99 -1.62
CA GLN A 113 -18.49 -15.69 -2.85
C GLN A 113 -17.76 -14.35 -2.78
N LEU A 114 -18.42 -13.33 -2.22
CA LEU A 114 -17.83 -12.01 -2.05
C LEU A 114 -16.72 -12.01 -0.99
N TYR A 115 -16.88 -12.79 0.08
CA TYR A 115 -15.88 -12.97 1.12
C TYR A 115 -14.63 -13.70 0.61
N ASP A 116 -14.81 -14.79 -0.15
CA ASP A 116 -13.71 -15.53 -0.77
C ASP A 116 -12.89 -14.62 -1.70
N LYS A 117 -13.59 -13.83 -2.53
CA LYS A 117 -12.94 -12.84 -3.40
C LYS A 117 -12.21 -11.75 -2.62
N PHE A 118 -12.79 -11.28 -1.52
CA PHE A 118 -12.16 -10.30 -0.64
C PHE A 118 -10.85 -10.85 -0.05
N GLU A 119 -10.86 -12.07 0.46
CA GLU A 119 -9.68 -12.73 1.03
C GLU A 119 -8.60 -12.96 -0.04
N GLU A 120 -8.99 -13.45 -1.23
CA GLU A 120 -8.07 -13.62 -2.35
C GLU A 120 -7.41 -12.29 -2.75
N THR A 121 -8.21 -11.23 -2.91
CA THR A 121 -7.71 -9.89 -3.26
C THR A 121 -6.75 -9.36 -2.18
N GLN A 122 -7.06 -9.58 -0.91
CA GLN A 122 -6.23 -9.18 0.23
C GLN A 122 -4.88 -9.91 0.26
N LEU A 123 -4.87 -11.22 -0.03
CA LEU A 123 -3.64 -12.00 -0.11
C LEU A 123 -2.78 -11.57 -1.31
N GLN A 124 -3.40 -11.38 -2.47
CA GLN A 124 -2.71 -10.98 -3.70
C GLN A 124 -2.08 -9.59 -3.56
N ILE A 125 -2.77 -8.60 -2.97
CA ILE A 125 -2.18 -7.26 -2.79
C ILE A 125 -0.99 -7.27 -1.83
N GLN A 126 -0.99 -8.14 -0.80
CA GLN A 126 0.15 -8.31 0.10
C GLN A 126 1.35 -8.90 -0.62
N GLN A 127 1.13 -9.92 -1.47
CA GLN A 127 2.18 -10.51 -2.29
C GLN A 127 2.76 -9.48 -3.27
N ILE A 128 1.91 -8.81 -4.06
CA ILE A 128 2.33 -7.77 -5.01
C ILE A 128 3.09 -6.65 -4.29
N THR A 129 2.64 -6.24 -3.11
CA THR A 129 3.35 -5.24 -2.29
C THR A 129 4.77 -5.67 -1.95
N SER A 130 4.99 -6.93 -1.59
CA SER A 130 6.34 -7.44 -1.31
C SER A 130 7.21 -7.47 -2.57
N GLU A 131 6.65 -7.93 -3.69
CA GLU A 131 7.36 -8.03 -4.98
C GLU A 131 7.75 -6.67 -5.54
N VAL A 132 6.81 -5.71 -5.52
CA VAL A 132 7.05 -4.34 -5.99
C VAL A 132 8.09 -3.65 -5.13
N LYS A 133 8.09 -3.83 -3.80
CA LYS A 133 9.14 -3.28 -2.93
C LYS A 133 10.52 -3.81 -3.31
N LEU A 134 10.67 -5.11 -3.54
CA LEU A 134 11.92 -5.71 -3.97
C LEU A 134 12.36 -5.20 -5.35
N HIS A 135 11.42 -5.10 -6.30
CA HIS A 135 11.67 -4.56 -7.64
C HIS A 135 12.16 -3.11 -7.59
N ILE A 136 11.52 -2.25 -6.79
CA ILE A 136 11.95 -0.87 -6.58
C ILE A 136 13.37 -0.84 -6.01
N CYS A 137 13.69 -1.63 -4.98
CA CYS A 137 15.04 -1.71 -4.43
C CYS A 137 16.09 -2.07 -5.50
N HIS A 138 15.79 -3.06 -6.34
CA HIS A 138 16.68 -3.47 -7.42
C HIS A 138 16.87 -2.37 -8.48
N LEU A 139 15.79 -1.67 -8.85
CA LEU A 139 15.86 -0.56 -9.80
C LEU A 139 16.66 0.62 -9.26
N VAL A 140 16.52 0.94 -7.98
CA VAL A 140 17.29 2.00 -7.30
C VAL A 140 18.79 1.68 -7.37
N GLU A 141 19.18 0.44 -7.03
CA GLU A 141 20.57 -0.01 -7.13
C GLU A 141 21.09 0.04 -8.58
N GLN A 142 20.29 -0.40 -9.56
CA GLN A 142 20.68 -0.32 -10.97
C GLN A 142 20.89 1.12 -11.44
N VAL A 143 20.00 2.04 -11.06
CA VAL A 143 20.10 3.46 -11.42
C VAL A 143 21.33 4.08 -10.77
N GLU A 144 21.57 3.82 -9.48
CA GLU A 144 22.74 4.32 -8.75
C GLU A 144 24.04 3.88 -9.45
N ASN A 145 24.17 2.59 -9.75
CA ASN A 145 25.33 2.05 -10.45
C ASN A 145 25.50 2.63 -11.88
N LYS A 146 24.41 2.77 -12.65
CA LYS A 146 24.47 3.35 -14.01
C LYS A 146 24.85 4.82 -13.99
N VAL A 147 24.28 5.61 -13.08
CA VAL A 147 24.59 7.05 -12.91
C VAL A 147 26.03 7.22 -12.43
N GLY A 148 26.45 6.46 -11.42
CA GLY A 148 27.81 6.49 -10.89
C GLY A 148 28.86 6.10 -11.93
N SER A 149 28.60 5.06 -12.74
CA SER A 149 29.48 4.63 -13.83
C SER A 149 29.57 5.69 -14.94
N ALA A 150 28.44 6.21 -15.41
CA ALA A 150 28.40 7.24 -16.45
C ALA A 150 29.12 8.52 -15.99
N LEU A 151 28.89 8.98 -14.76
CA LEU A 151 29.56 10.15 -14.21
C LEU A 151 31.07 9.90 -14.06
N ASN A 152 31.51 8.72 -13.64
CA ASN A 152 32.93 8.37 -13.61
C ASN A 152 33.59 8.38 -14.99
N GLU A 153 32.88 7.93 -16.03
CA GLU A 153 33.36 8.00 -17.41
C GLU A 153 33.45 9.44 -17.92
N GLU A 154 32.47 10.29 -17.62
CA GLU A 154 32.51 11.72 -17.94
C GLU A 154 33.66 12.44 -17.18
N ILE A 155 33.90 12.09 -15.92
CA ILE A 155 35.05 12.60 -15.14
C ILE A 155 36.38 12.20 -15.78
N LYS A 156 36.52 10.97 -16.31
CA LYS A 156 37.74 10.55 -17.05
C LYS A 156 37.95 11.38 -18.31
N ARG A 157 36.86 11.80 -18.96
CA ARG A 157 36.85 12.63 -20.18
C ARG A 157 36.84 14.14 -19.91
N LEU A 158 36.88 14.56 -18.64
CA LEU A 158 36.85 15.97 -18.23
C LEU A 158 37.93 16.81 -18.93
N SER A 159 39.08 16.22 -19.21
CA SER A 159 40.16 16.89 -19.96
C SER A 159 39.74 17.37 -21.34
N ILE A 160 38.87 16.61 -22.03
CA ILE A 160 38.35 16.97 -23.36
C ILE A 160 37.39 18.16 -23.22
N LEU A 161 36.45 18.07 -22.27
CA LEU A 161 35.46 19.12 -22.03
C LEU A 161 36.09 20.47 -21.62
N VAL A 162 37.16 20.42 -20.81
CA VAL A 162 37.91 21.62 -20.41
C VAL A 162 38.74 22.19 -21.57
N ASN A 163 39.26 21.35 -22.46
CA ASN A 163 40.02 21.80 -23.62
C ASN A 163 39.12 22.46 -24.69
N ASP A 164 37.87 22.00 -24.81
CA ASP A 164 36.83 22.54 -25.69
C ASP A 164 36.37 23.97 -25.32
N TYR A 165 36.83 24.50 -24.19
CA TYR A 165 36.56 25.87 -23.77
C TYR A 165 37.49 26.87 -24.49
N GLU A 166 36.98 27.56 -25.52
CA GLU A 166 37.76 28.42 -26.44
C GLU A 166 37.78 29.92 -26.09
N LYS A 167 37.40 30.34 -24.87
CA LYS A 167 37.41 31.77 -24.51
C LYS A 167 38.83 32.34 -24.34
N PRO A 168 39.07 33.63 -24.63
CA PRO A 168 40.39 34.25 -24.55
C PRO A 168 40.92 34.24 -23.11
N PHE A 169 42.15 33.73 -22.95
CA PHE A 169 42.86 33.71 -21.67
C PHE A 169 43.76 34.95 -21.53
N SER A 170 43.80 35.55 -20.35
CA SER A 170 44.69 36.67 -20.03
C SER A 170 45.20 36.57 -18.60
N SER A 171 46.44 36.98 -18.37
CA SER A 171 47.10 36.90 -17.06
C SER A 171 46.60 37.94 -16.02
N ASN A 172 45.52 38.68 -16.30
CA ASN A 172 44.99 39.70 -15.38
C ASN A 172 44.10 39.05 -14.30
N PRO A 173 44.33 39.32 -13.00
CA PRO A 173 43.59 38.68 -11.90
C PRO A 173 42.05 38.83 -11.99
N LEU A 174 41.54 39.96 -12.49
CA LEU A 174 40.10 40.15 -12.67
C LEU A 174 39.53 39.32 -13.83
N ILE A 175 40.35 39.08 -14.87
CA ILE A 175 39.94 38.28 -16.03
C ILE A 175 40.02 36.79 -15.67
N ILE A 176 40.98 36.38 -14.83
CA ILE A 176 41.13 35.00 -14.36
C ILE A 176 39.94 34.58 -13.50
N SER A 177 39.41 35.44 -12.63
CA SER A 177 38.25 35.11 -11.79
C SER A 177 36.97 34.93 -12.62
N VAL A 178 36.75 35.77 -13.64
CA VAL A 178 35.66 35.62 -14.61
C VAL A 178 35.85 34.35 -15.44
N TYR A 179 37.05 34.10 -15.94
CA TYR A 179 37.38 32.89 -16.69
C TYR A 179 37.13 31.62 -15.87
N LYS A 180 37.49 31.62 -14.57
CA LYS A 180 37.25 30.52 -13.64
C LYS A 180 35.76 30.23 -13.46
N LYS A 181 34.95 31.27 -13.18
CA LYS A 181 33.49 31.13 -13.03
C LYS A 181 32.83 30.61 -14.30
N GLU A 182 33.20 31.15 -15.45
CA GLU A 182 32.66 30.70 -16.72
C GLU A 182 33.10 29.28 -17.08
N LEU A 183 34.33 28.88 -16.73
CA LEU A 183 34.81 27.52 -16.90
C LEU A 183 34.08 26.52 -15.97
N HIS A 184 33.80 26.90 -14.72
CA HIS A 184 32.97 26.10 -13.81
C HIS A 184 31.57 25.87 -14.41
N SER A 185 30.91 26.94 -14.88
CA SER A 185 29.61 26.85 -15.53
C SER A 185 29.63 26.05 -16.84
N HIS A 186 30.70 26.14 -17.63
CA HIS A 186 30.89 25.33 -18.84
C HIS A 186 31.01 23.84 -18.50
N VAL A 187 31.83 23.50 -17.50
CA VAL A 187 31.99 22.11 -17.06
C VAL A 187 30.72 21.55 -16.45
N GLU A 188 30.01 22.32 -15.62
CA GLU A 188 28.72 21.93 -15.05
C GLU A 188 27.68 21.63 -16.13
N ARG A 189 27.50 22.55 -17.10
CA ARG A 189 26.57 22.34 -18.21
C ARG A 189 26.98 21.17 -19.09
N GLY A 190 28.26 21.02 -19.38
CA GLY A 190 28.78 19.91 -20.18
C GLY A 190 28.56 18.55 -19.52
N LEU A 191 28.93 18.38 -18.25
CA LEU A 191 28.68 17.14 -17.49
C LEU A 191 27.18 16.86 -17.39
N GLY A 192 26.37 17.85 -17.01
CA GLY A 192 24.92 17.69 -16.90
C GLY A 192 24.26 17.30 -18.22
N SER A 193 24.67 17.94 -19.33
CA SER A 193 24.15 17.65 -20.68
C SER A 193 24.54 16.25 -21.13
N ASN A 194 25.80 15.84 -20.94
CA ASN A 194 26.26 14.51 -21.32
C ASN A 194 25.56 13.41 -20.53
N LEU A 195 25.37 13.61 -19.21
CA LEU A 195 24.63 12.67 -18.37
C LEU A 195 23.17 12.58 -18.79
N ARG A 196 22.49 13.72 -19.01
CA ARG A 196 21.11 13.73 -19.50
C ARG A 196 20.99 13.00 -20.84
N ALA A 197 21.84 13.30 -21.81
CA ALA A 197 21.81 12.68 -23.13
C ALA A 197 21.98 11.14 -23.08
N ARG A 198 22.79 10.64 -22.14
CA ARG A 198 23.08 9.20 -22.01
C ARG A 198 22.06 8.44 -21.16
N LEU A 199 21.57 9.06 -20.09
CA LEU A 199 20.82 8.37 -19.05
C LEU A 199 19.33 8.71 -19.05
N SER A 200 18.92 9.89 -19.53
CA SER A 200 17.52 10.34 -19.43
C SER A 200 16.57 9.32 -20.05
N THR A 201 16.77 8.94 -21.31
CA THR A 201 15.89 7.96 -21.98
C THR A 201 15.92 6.61 -21.30
N VAL A 202 17.11 6.12 -20.92
CA VAL A 202 17.26 4.79 -20.30
C VAL A 202 16.51 4.72 -18.97
N VAL A 203 16.63 5.74 -18.13
CA VAL A 203 16.00 5.73 -16.82
C VAL A 203 14.50 6.06 -16.93
N SER A 204 14.09 7.01 -17.77
CA SER A 204 12.68 7.31 -18.01
C SER A 204 11.92 6.07 -18.51
N CYS A 205 12.44 5.36 -19.52
CA CYS A 205 11.82 4.12 -20.01
C CYS A 205 11.75 3.03 -18.93
N CYS A 206 12.76 2.93 -18.07
CA CYS A 206 12.78 1.97 -16.98
C CYS A 206 11.70 2.26 -15.92
N VAL A 207 11.54 3.54 -15.56
CA VAL A 207 10.51 4.00 -14.62
C VAL A 207 9.12 3.80 -15.23
N GLU A 208 8.90 4.24 -16.47
CA GLU A 208 7.62 4.09 -17.18
C GLU A 208 7.23 2.61 -17.33
N SER A 209 8.17 1.74 -17.71
CA SER A 209 7.92 0.29 -17.80
C SER A 209 7.51 -0.29 -16.45
N SER A 210 8.17 0.13 -15.37
CA SER A 210 7.88 -0.36 -14.03
C SER A 210 6.53 0.14 -13.51
N GLN A 211 6.19 1.40 -13.79
CA GLN A 211 4.87 1.95 -13.48
C GLN A 211 3.76 1.21 -14.24
N LYS A 212 3.97 0.93 -15.53
CA LYS A 212 3.01 0.17 -16.34
C LYS A 212 2.79 -1.23 -15.80
N GLU A 213 3.87 -1.93 -15.43
CA GLU A 213 3.81 -3.26 -14.82
C GLU A 213 3.05 -3.24 -13.47
N MET A 214 3.32 -2.24 -12.61
CA MET A 214 2.58 -2.07 -11.35
C MET A 214 1.09 -1.81 -11.59
N ILE A 215 0.76 -0.94 -12.55
CA ILE A 215 -0.64 -0.65 -12.92
C ILE A 215 -1.33 -1.91 -13.43
N GLU A 216 -0.69 -2.68 -14.31
CA GLU A 216 -1.26 -3.90 -14.88
C GLU A 216 -1.55 -4.94 -13.79
N ARG A 217 -0.57 -5.24 -12.93
CA ARG A 217 -0.73 -6.20 -11.83
C ARG A 217 -1.76 -5.78 -10.79
N VAL A 218 -1.83 -4.48 -10.46
CA VAL A 218 -2.84 -4.00 -9.50
C VAL A 218 -4.22 -3.93 -10.15
N SER A 219 -4.31 -3.58 -11.43
CA SER A 219 -5.59 -3.49 -12.14
C SER A 219 -6.33 -4.82 -12.24
N SER A 220 -5.61 -5.95 -12.29
CA SER A 220 -6.24 -7.29 -12.28
C SER A 220 -6.91 -7.63 -10.95
N LEU A 221 -6.55 -6.96 -9.86
CA LEU A 221 -7.16 -7.18 -8.53
C LEU A 221 -8.47 -6.43 -8.35
N ILE A 222 -8.67 -5.34 -9.11
CA ILE A 222 -9.81 -4.45 -8.95
C ILE A 222 -10.92 -4.90 -9.91
N PRO A 223 -12.19 -5.01 -9.45
CA PRO A 223 -13.32 -5.27 -10.35
C PRO A 223 -13.38 -4.21 -11.47
N HIS A 224 -13.67 -4.62 -12.71
CA HIS A 224 -13.80 -3.71 -13.84
C HIS A 224 -15.03 -2.80 -13.71
N ASN A 225 -14.94 -1.78 -12.87
CA ASN A 225 -15.91 -0.70 -12.77
C ASN A 225 -15.42 0.45 -13.66
N GLU A 226 -16.26 0.94 -14.57
CA GLU A 226 -15.90 1.99 -15.55
C GLU A 226 -15.30 3.25 -14.89
N GLN A 227 -15.75 3.58 -13.67
CA GLN A 227 -15.27 4.70 -12.87
C GLN A 227 -13.86 4.48 -12.29
N GLN A 228 -13.52 3.26 -11.87
CA GLN A 228 -12.19 2.92 -11.35
C GLN A 228 -11.13 2.84 -12.46
N MET A 229 -11.52 2.42 -13.67
CA MET A 229 -10.65 2.52 -14.85
C MET A 229 -10.28 3.97 -15.19
N GLN A 230 -11.21 4.91 -15.05
CA GLN A 230 -10.93 6.34 -15.26
C GLN A 230 -9.96 6.89 -14.19
N LEU A 231 -10.06 6.41 -12.94
CA LEU A 231 -9.10 6.74 -11.87
C LEU A 231 -7.71 6.17 -12.13
N LEU A 232 -7.60 4.93 -12.61
CA LEU A 232 -6.32 4.31 -13.00
C LEU A 232 -5.64 5.11 -14.14
N MET A 233 -6.40 5.61 -15.11
CA MET A 233 -5.87 6.49 -16.17
C MET A 233 -5.37 7.85 -15.65
N ASN A 234 -5.87 8.33 -14.51
CA ASN A 234 -5.40 9.54 -13.86
C ASN A 234 -4.17 9.32 -12.96
N ILE A 235 -3.86 8.08 -12.59
CA ILE A 235 -2.65 7.72 -11.81
C ILE A 235 -1.42 7.60 -12.72
N ALA A 236 -1.62 7.25 -14.00
CA ALA A 236 -0.56 7.30 -14.98
C ALA A 236 0.01 8.74 -15.07
N PRO A 237 1.34 8.93 -14.92
CA PRO A 237 1.92 10.26 -14.94
C PRO A 237 1.69 10.90 -16.31
N ARG A 238 1.00 12.05 -16.32
CA ARG A 238 0.73 12.85 -17.54
C ARG A 238 1.99 13.52 -18.11
N GLN A 239 3.09 13.50 -17.37
CA GLN A 239 4.35 14.13 -17.71
C GLN A 239 5.48 13.10 -17.58
N SER A 240 6.34 13.02 -18.60
CA SER A 240 7.48 12.11 -18.63
C SER A 240 8.42 12.39 -17.45
N PHE A 241 8.77 11.34 -16.71
CA PHE A 241 9.72 11.42 -15.61
C PHE A 241 11.09 11.93 -16.12
N GLU A 242 11.56 13.06 -15.59
CA GLU A 242 12.90 13.62 -15.90
C GLU A 242 13.75 13.70 -14.63
N ILE A 243 14.97 13.17 -14.71
CA ILE A 243 15.93 13.21 -13.59
C ILE A 243 16.66 14.55 -13.55
N LEU A 244 16.68 15.16 -12.36
CA LEU A 244 17.47 16.35 -12.09
C LEU A 244 18.87 15.96 -11.60
N TYR A 245 19.86 16.02 -12.51
CA TYR A 245 21.27 15.87 -12.20
C TYR A 245 21.82 17.16 -11.58
N ARG A 246 21.94 17.21 -10.25
CA ARG A 246 22.54 18.36 -9.54
C ARG A 246 24.06 18.18 -9.41
N ILE A 247 24.82 18.93 -10.21
CA ILE A 247 26.28 19.00 -10.14
C ILE A 247 26.65 20.48 -10.06
N ASN A 248 26.94 21.01 -8.87
CA ASN A 248 27.31 22.41 -8.72
C ASN A 248 28.84 22.55 -8.72
N CYS A 249 29.41 22.92 -9.87
CA CYS A 249 30.87 23.06 -10.00
C CYS A 249 31.39 24.35 -9.34
N ASP A 250 30.56 25.39 -9.28
CA ASP A 250 30.90 26.69 -8.68
C ASP A 250 31.19 26.55 -7.18
N SER A 251 30.35 25.83 -6.44
CA SER A 251 30.58 25.58 -5.01
C SER A 251 31.68 24.53 -4.78
N LEU A 252 31.74 23.52 -5.63
CA LEU A 252 32.65 22.39 -5.49
C LEU A 252 34.11 22.76 -5.76
N CYS A 253 34.36 23.73 -6.64
CA CYS A 253 35.70 24.19 -7.03
C CYS A 253 36.04 25.60 -6.52
N ALA A 254 35.27 26.14 -5.56
CA ALA A 254 35.50 27.48 -5.02
C ALA A 254 36.91 27.67 -4.46
N ASP A 255 37.48 26.63 -3.85
CA ASP A 255 38.81 26.57 -3.24
C ASP A 255 39.98 26.39 -4.22
N PHE A 256 39.71 26.34 -5.53
CA PHE A 256 40.76 26.24 -6.54
C PHE A 256 41.63 27.51 -6.56
N LEU A 257 42.92 27.35 -6.28
CA LEU A 257 43.95 28.39 -6.40
C LEU A 257 44.86 28.07 -7.59
N GLU A 258 44.99 29.01 -8.51
CA GLU A 258 45.88 28.88 -9.67
C GLU A 258 47.35 29.20 -9.34
N ASP A 259 48.28 28.29 -9.69
CA ASP A 259 49.72 28.57 -9.69
C ASP A 259 50.18 28.82 -11.13
N LEU A 260 50.23 30.10 -11.51
CA LEU A 260 50.68 30.57 -12.83
C LEU A 260 52.10 31.15 -12.80
N GLU A 261 52.82 30.99 -11.68
CA GLU A 261 54.18 31.48 -11.55
C GLU A 261 55.13 30.71 -12.48
N PHE A 262 55.94 31.46 -13.22
CA PHE A 262 56.98 30.88 -14.05
C PHE A 262 58.04 30.22 -13.16
N ARG A 263 58.14 28.89 -13.21
CA ARG A 263 59.23 28.13 -12.56
C ARG A 263 60.06 27.43 -13.62
N PHE A 264 61.33 27.80 -13.70
CA PHE A 264 62.26 27.21 -14.66
C PHE A 264 62.46 25.71 -14.40
N THR A 265 62.24 24.87 -15.42
CA THR A 265 62.25 23.41 -15.31
C THR A 265 63.63 22.83 -14.94
N PHE A 266 64.70 23.59 -15.15
CA PHE A 266 66.07 23.26 -14.71
C PHE A 266 66.58 24.16 -13.57
N GLY A 267 65.69 24.83 -12.83
CA GLY A 267 66.09 25.63 -11.68
C GLY A 267 66.89 24.77 -10.68
N PHE A 268 67.93 25.34 -10.08
CA PHE A 268 68.86 24.65 -9.18
C PHE A 268 68.14 23.80 -8.10
N TYR A 269 67.02 24.31 -7.56
CA TYR A 269 66.16 23.61 -6.60
C TYR A 269 65.49 22.34 -7.17
N SER A 270 65.02 22.39 -8.42
CA SER A 270 64.41 21.25 -9.12
C SER A 270 65.44 20.19 -9.50
N LEU A 271 66.65 20.61 -9.87
CA LEU A 271 67.77 19.73 -10.19
C LEU A 271 68.22 18.93 -8.96
N ILE A 272 68.35 19.61 -7.81
CA ILE A 272 68.67 18.99 -6.51
C ILE A 272 67.57 18.01 -6.10
N ARG A 273 66.29 18.37 -6.22
CA ARG A 273 65.16 17.47 -5.89
C ARG A 273 65.12 16.22 -6.78
N ARG A 274 65.44 16.36 -8.07
CA ARG A 274 65.44 15.25 -9.04
C ARG A 274 66.65 14.32 -8.87
N PHE A 275 67.80 14.86 -8.44
CA PHE A 275 68.97 14.07 -8.05
C PHE A 275 68.81 13.38 -6.70
N ARG A 276 68.12 14.01 -5.73
CA ARG A 276 67.85 13.43 -4.40
C ARG A 276 66.72 12.38 -4.43
N GLY A 277 65.82 12.46 -5.41
CA GLY A 277 64.71 11.50 -5.63
C GLY A 277 65.07 10.23 -6.40
N LYS A 278 66.30 10.11 -6.93
CA LYS A 278 66.82 8.89 -7.57
C LYS A 278 67.76 8.12 -6.62
N ASN A 279 67.29 7.77 -5.43
CA ASN A 279 67.87 6.65 -4.70
C ASN A 279 67.21 5.36 -5.20
N ILE A 280 68.00 4.55 -5.92
CA ILE A 280 67.64 3.28 -6.57
C ILE A 280 67.37 2.13 -5.56
N PHE A 281 67.42 2.38 -4.24
CA PHE A 281 67.09 1.37 -3.23
C PHE A 281 65.74 1.64 -2.56
N LYS A 282 64.67 1.02 -3.09
CA LYS A 282 63.47 0.74 -2.30
C LYS A 282 63.75 -0.47 -1.40
N ARG A 283 63.76 -0.28 -0.08
CA ARG A 283 63.44 -1.36 0.86
C ARG A 283 61.93 -1.28 1.16
N PRO A 284 61.19 -2.40 1.12
CA PRO A 284 59.79 -2.40 1.51
C PRO A 284 59.73 -2.49 3.04
N VAL A 285 58.94 -1.61 3.68
CA VAL A 285 58.57 -1.80 5.08
C VAL A 285 57.05 -1.90 5.16
N LYS A 286 56.64 -2.98 5.82
CA LYS A 286 55.29 -3.49 5.98
C LYS A 286 54.42 -2.53 6.81
N THR A 287 53.15 -2.53 6.44
CA THR A 287 51.97 -2.03 7.17
C THR A 287 51.82 -2.63 8.57
N VAL A 288 51.42 -1.79 9.54
CA VAL A 288 50.48 -2.14 10.63
C VAL A 288 49.59 -0.91 10.90
N PRO A 289 48.26 -1.06 11.02
CA PRO A 289 47.32 0.05 11.16
C PRO A 289 47.13 0.48 12.62
N LYS A 290 46.79 1.75 12.85
CA LYS A 290 46.24 2.20 14.14
C LYS A 290 44.96 3.01 13.92
N SER A 291 43.94 2.58 14.65
CA SER A 291 42.52 2.91 14.64
C SER A 291 42.19 4.21 15.39
N LEU A 292 41.34 5.05 14.76
CA LEU A 292 40.27 5.98 15.26
C LEU A 292 40.55 6.97 16.42
N PRO A 293 39.75 8.07 16.62
CA PRO A 293 38.70 8.69 15.79
C PRO A 293 38.96 10.18 15.47
N GLN A 294 38.27 10.71 14.45
CA GLN A 294 38.31 12.11 14.02
C GLN A 294 37.19 12.95 14.68
N THR A 295 37.55 14.10 15.24
CA THR A 295 36.67 15.27 15.40
C THR A 295 37.17 16.41 14.49
N PRO A 296 36.27 17.26 13.97
CA PRO A 296 36.63 18.27 12.98
C PRO A 296 37.02 19.58 13.68
N THR A 297 38.26 20.02 13.51
CA THR A 297 38.63 21.40 13.85
C THR A 297 39.36 22.03 12.68
N ASN A 298 38.78 23.12 12.19
CA ASN A 298 39.36 24.04 11.23
C ASN A 298 40.71 24.54 11.75
N GLU A 299 41.81 24.17 11.07
CA GLU A 299 43.03 24.95 11.12
C GLU A 299 43.59 25.12 9.71
N VAL A 300 43.66 26.39 9.31
CA VAL A 300 44.31 26.88 8.11
C VAL A 300 45.79 26.53 8.21
N GLN A 301 46.25 25.56 7.41
CA GLN A 301 47.68 25.35 7.21
C GLN A 301 48.24 26.49 6.36
N VAL A 302 48.76 27.51 7.04
CA VAL A 302 49.72 28.44 6.45
C VAL A 302 50.94 27.61 6.09
N VAL A 303 51.17 27.43 4.79
CA VAL A 303 52.45 26.89 4.29
C VAL A 303 53.52 27.92 4.63
N ASP A 304 54.28 27.59 5.65
CA ASP A 304 55.37 28.39 6.17
C ASP A 304 56.49 28.48 5.11
N ASN A 305 56.81 29.70 4.71
CA ASN A 305 57.93 30.02 3.81
C ASN A 305 59.29 29.99 4.55
N SER A 306 59.34 29.36 5.73
CA SER A 306 60.51 29.31 6.64
C SER A 306 61.68 28.48 6.12
N ASP A 307 61.47 27.55 5.17
CA ASP A 307 62.54 26.71 4.66
C ASP A 307 63.58 27.49 3.85
N MET A 308 63.17 28.54 3.13
CA MET A 308 64.12 29.40 2.39
C MET A 308 64.93 30.27 3.36
N LEU A 309 64.28 30.79 4.40
CA LEU A 309 64.92 31.64 5.40
C LEU A 309 65.88 30.82 6.28
N TYR A 310 65.59 29.53 6.54
CA TYR A 310 66.47 28.62 7.27
C TYR A 310 67.78 28.31 6.50
N TRP A 311 67.71 28.08 5.18
CA TRP A 311 68.92 27.86 4.37
C TRP A 311 69.72 29.14 4.12
N VAL A 312 69.05 30.26 3.85
CA VAL A 312 69.75 31.55 3.66
C VAL A 312 70.42 31.98 4.97
N THR A 313 69.75 31.89 6.12
CA THR A 313 70.32 32.22 7.43
C THR A 313 71.51 31.31 7.79
N ARG A 314 71.47 30.01 7.44
CA ARG A 314 72.60 29.10 7.71
C ARG A 314 73.84 29.41 6.86
N TYR A 315 73.69 30.03 5.70
CA TYR A 315 74.81 30.45 4.84
C TYR A 315 75.25 31.91 5.08
N THR A 316 74.34 32.81 5.49
CA THR A 316 74.66 34.24 5.67
C THR A 316 75.03 34.62 7.10
N THR A 317 74.58 33.87 8.13
CA THR A 317 74.95 34.14 9.53
C THR A 317 75.76 33.01 10.18
N GLY A 318 76.10 31.95 9.43
CA GLY A 318 76.97 30.85 9.85
C GLY A 318 78.41 30.97 9.34
N ALA A 319 78.94 32.19 9.17
CA ALA A 319 80.30 32.45 8.69
C ALA A 319 81.39 32.25 9.78
N ALA A 320 81.12 31.42 10.79
CA ALA A 320 82.14 30.99 11.74
C ALA A 320 81.95 29.50 12.03
N GLN A 321 82.90 28.71 11.54
CA GLN A 321 83.15 27.31 11.91
C GLN A 321 82.28 26.25 11.24
N SER A 322 82.54 25.94 9.97
CA SER A 322 82.46 24.53 9.51
C SER A 322 83.51 24.23 8.44
N GLN A 323 84.25 23.13 8.63
CA GLN A 323 85.37 22.69 7.78
C GLN A 323 84.96 22.16 6.39
N THR A 324 83.67 22.23 6.03
CA THR A 324 83.16 21.77 4.74
C THR A 324 83.06 22.90 3.69
N THR A 325 83.04 24.16 4.10
CA THR A 325 82.97 25.32 3.17
C THR A 325 84.28 25.55 2.42
N ILE A 326 85.43 25.26 3.06
CA ILE A 326 86.76 25.43 2.44
C ILE A 326 86.99 24.38 1.35
N GLY A 327 86.49 23.15 1.52
CA GLY A 327 86.58 22.10 0.50
C GLY A 327 85.73 22.38 -0.75
N ALA A 328 84.54 22.97 -0.59
CA ALA A 328 83.67 23.33 -1.71
C ALA A 328 84.19 24.54 -2.49
N LEU A 329 84.76 25.54 -1.81
CA LEU A 329 85.41 26.69 -2.46
C LEU A 329 86.74 26.30 -3.13
N ALA A 330 87.51 25.40 -2.54
CA ALA A 330 88.75 24.91 -3.14
C ALA A 330 88.50 24.02 -4.37
N LEU A 331 87.50 23.12 -4.33
CA LEU A 331 87.12 22.31 -5.49
C LEU A 331 86.45 23.15 -6.59
N GLY A 332 85.62 24.13 -6.23
CA GLY A 332 85.05 25.08 -7.18
C GLY A 332 86.12 25.96 -7.85
N GLY A 333 87.08 26.47 -7.06
CA GLY A 333 88.21 27.26 -7.57
C GLY A 333 89.19 26.46 -8.43
N PHE A 334 89.45 25.19 -8.09
CA PHE A 334 90.33 24.32 -8.87
C PHE A 334 89.67 23.83 -10.17
N MET A 335 88.36 23.59 -10.17
CA MET A 335 87.61 23.30 -11.41
C MET A 335 87.65 24.48 -12.38
N VAL A 336 87.49 25.72 -11.91
CA VAL A 336 87.58 26.93 -12.75
C VAL A 336 88.94 27.06 -13.42
N ARG A 337 90.02 26.61 -12.76
CA ARG A 337 91.40 26.69 -13.26
C ARG A 337 91.81 25.53 -14.17
N THR A 338 91.19 24.36 -14.04
CA THR A 338 91.53 23.14 -14.81
C THR A 338 90.67 22.94 -16.06
N ILE A 339 89.40 23.35 -16.01
CA ILE A 339 88.43 23.16 -17.10
C ILE A 339 88.38 24.36 -18.07
N GLY A 340 89.03 25.47 -17.70
CA GLY A 340 89.08 26.70 -18.48
C GLY A 340 87.75 27.44 -18.45
N TRP A 341 87.80 28.77 -18.33
CA TRP A 341 86.63 29.66 -18.34
C TRP A 341 85.68 29.39 -19.52
N ARG A 342 86.21 28.88 -20.64
CA ARG A 342 85.44 28.54 -21.85
C ARG A 342 84.33 27.52 -21.60
N LEU A 343 84.57 26.46 -20.82
CA LEU A 343 83.56 25.43 -20.55
C LEU A 343 82.47 25.93 -19.60
N ILE A 344 82.81 26.78 -18.63
CA ILE A 344 81.84 27.45 -17.74
C ILE A 344 81.00 28.47 -18.53
N ALA A 345 81.63 29.23 -19.41
CA ALA A 345 80.92 30.17 -20.29
C ALA A 345 79.96 29.44 -21.25
N ILE A 346 80.37 28.28 -21.79
CA ILE A 346 79.50 27.44 -22.64
C ILE A 346 78.32 26.88 -21.84
N THR A 347 78.53 26.31 -20.65
CA THR A 347 77.43 25.75 -19.84
C THR A 347 76.49 26.82 -19.30
N CYS A 348 76.99 27.96 -18.84
CA CYS A 348 76.18 29.13 -18.48
C CYS A 348 75.44 29.69 -19.70
N GLY A 349 76.07 29.72 -20.87
CA GLY A 349 75.44 30.10 -22.13
C GLY A 349 74.28 29.18 -22.51
N ILE A 350 74.49 27.86 -22.48
CA ILE A 350 73.45 26.86 -22.75
C ILE A 350 72.30 26.98 -21.73
N TYR A 351 72.61 27.14 -20.44
CA TYR A 351 71.61 27.34 -19.38
C TYR A 351 70.80 28.63 -19.59
N GLY A 352 71.46 29.73 -19.94
CA GLY A 352 70.82 31.00 -20.25
C GLY A 352 69.93 30.92 -21.50
N VAL A 353 70.37 30.22 -22.54
CA VAL A 353 69.57 29.96 -23.74
C VAL A 353 68.35 29.10 -23.41
N LEU A 354 68.49 28.05 -22.59
CA LEU A 354 67.34 27.25 -22.13
C LEU A 354 66.37 28.06 -21.28
N TYR A 355 66.88 28.92 -20.39
CA TYR A 355 66.06 29.82 -19.59
C TYR A 355 65.29 30.82 -20.44
N LEU A 356 65.96 31.47 -21.40
CA LEU A 356 65.32 32.40 -22.34
C LEU A 356 64.34 31.68 -23.25
N PHE A 357 64.67 30.47 -23.72
CA PHE A 357 63.77 29.65 -24.52
C PHE A 357 62.50 29.30 -23.74
N GLU A 358 62.62 28.87 -22.48
CA GLU A 358 61.49 28.54 -21.63
C GLU A 358 60.67 29.79 -21.26
N ARG A 359 61.33 30.92 -21.00
CA ARG A 359 60.72 32.23 -20.72
C ARG A 359 59.95 32.78 -21.92
N MET A 360 60.50 32.66 -23.13
CA MET A 360 59.84 33.06 -24.37
C MET A 360 58.71 32.10 -24.76
N THR A 361 58.83 30.81 -24.41
CA THR A 361 57.78 29.81 -24.62
C THR A 361 56.63 29.94 -23.61
N TRP A 362 56.85 30.60 -22.46
CA TRP A 362 55.85 30.90 -21.43
C TRP A 362 54.91 32.05 -21.83
N THR A 363 54.18 31.85 -22.92
CA THR A 363 53.13 32.74 -23.43
C THR A 363 51.79 32.51 -22.71
N ASP A 364 50.81 33.40 -22.89
CA ASP A 364 49.47 33.24 -22.29
C ASP A 364 48.80 31.91 -22.68
N LYS A 365 49.11 31.35 -23.87
CA LYS A 365 48.66 30.01 -24.28
C LYS A 365 49.28 28.87 -23.44
N ALA A 366 50.55 29.00 -23.05
CA ALA A 366 51.21 28.02 -22.20
C ALA A 366 50.67 28.08 -20.75
N LYS A 367 50.39 29.30 -20.26
CA LYS A 367 49.73 29.52 -18.97
C LYS A 367 48.31 28.96 -18.95
N GLU A 368 47.53 29.17 -20.01
CA GLU A 368 46.21 28.59 -20.17
C GLU A 368 46.26 27.05 -20.12
N LYS A 369 47.20 26.43 -20.83
CA LYS A 369 47.37 24.97 -20.80
C LYS A 369 47.75 24.44 -19.41
N SER A 370 48.60 25.17 -18.68
CA SER A 370 48.94 24.86 -17.29
C SER A 370 47.73 24.99 -16.37
N PHE A 371 46.97 26.09 -16.50
CA PHE A 371 45.74 26.36 -15.77
C PHE A 371 44.71 25.25 -15.98
N LYS A 372 44.38 24.94 -17.23
CA LYS A 372 43.44 23.87 -17.61
C LYS A 372 43.87 22.52 -17.03
N LYS A 373 45.16 22.19 -17.06
CA LYS A 373 45.68 20.95 -16.48
C LYS A 373 45.52 20.90 -14.95
N GLN A 374 45.85 21.99 -14.25
CA GLN A 374 45.67 22.09 -12.80
C GLN A 374 44.19 22.00 -12.42
N TYR A 375 43.34 22.69 -13.18
CA TYR A 375 41.89 22.66 -13.00
C TYR A 375 41.31 21.26 -13.20
N VAL A 376 41.66 20.56 -14.29
CA VAL A 376 41.22 19.18 -14.53
C VAL A 376 41.60 18.28 -13.37
N GLN A 377 42.82 18.39 -12.83
CA GLN A 377 43.27 17.57 -11.70
C GLN A 377 42.55 17.92 -10.38
N HIS A 378 42.19 19.19 -10.18
CA HIS A 378 41.40 19.64 -9.03
C HIS A 378 39.94 19.18 -9.13
N ALA A 379 39.28 19.53 -10.23
CA ALA A 379 37.89 19.19 -10.51
C ALA A 379 37.68 17.68 -10.54
N THR A 380 38.60 16.88 -11.11
CA THR A 380 38.52 15.41 -11.07
C THR A 380 38.46 14.87 -9.64
N ARG A 381 39.28 15.40 -8.72
CA ARG A 381 39.29 14.95 -7.32
C ARG A 381 37.99 15.31 -6.60
N LYS A 382 37.51 16.54 -6.80
CA LYS A 382 36.29 17.03 -6.17
C LYS A 382 35.04 16.36 -6.72
N LEU A 383 34.93 16.21 -8.04
CA LEU A 383 33.82 15.52 -8.70
C LEU A 383 33.72 14.07 -8.25
N ARG A 384 34.85 13.36 -8.07
CA ARG A 384 34.86 11.99 -7.55
C ARG A 384 34.24 11.86 -6.16
N MET A 385 34.35 12.87 -5.30
CA MET A 385 33.75 12.83 -3.95
C MET A 385 32.23 12.98 -3.97
N ILE A 386 31.66 13.59 -5.01
CA ILE A 386 30.21 13.77 -5.13
C ILE A 386 29.53 12.70 -5.99
N VAL A 387 30.29 11.76 -6.59
CA VAL A 387 29.71 10.71 -7.45
C VAL A 387 28.66 9.90 -6.69
N ASP A 388 29.01 9.45 -5.49
CA ASP A 388 28.13 8.65 -4.64
C ASP A 388 26.89 9.46 -4.22
N LEU A 389 27.07 10.75 -3.89
CA LEU A 389 25.96 11.65 -3.54
C LEU A 389 25.02 11.90 -4.72
N THR A 390 25.56 12.20 -5.91
CA THR A 390 24.76 12.48 -7.10
C THR A 390 24.03 11.23 -7.58
N SER A 391 24.69 10.06 -7.56
CA SER A 391 24.07 8.78 -7.92
C SER A 391 22.97 8.37 -6.93
N ALA A 392 23.22 8.47 -5.63
CA ALA A 392 22.21 8.23 -4.58
C ALA A 392 21.02 9.21 -4.69
N ASN A 393 21.27 10.49 -4.99
CA ASN A 393 20.19 11.47 -5.16
C ASN A 393 19.33 11.19 -6.42
N CYS A 394 19.92 10.63 -7.49
CA CYS A 394 19.17 10.22 -8.67
C CYS A 394 18.36 8.94 -8.40
N SER A 395 18.96 7.95 -7.72
CA SER A 395 18.26 6.71 -7.36
C SER A 395 17.12 6.97 -6.37
N HIS A 396 17.29 7.91 -5.43
CA HIS A 396 16.23 8.37 -4.53
C HIS A 396 15.07 9.05 -5.28
N GLN A 397 15.33 9.86 -6.32
CA GLN A 397 14.25 10.43 -7.16
C GLN A 397 13.41 9.33 -7.82
N VAL A 398 14.07 8.30 -8.38
CA VAL A 398 13.40 7.13 -8.96
C VAL A 398 12.60 6.37 -7.89
N GLN A 399 13.18 6.15 -6.72
CA GLN A 399 12.52 5.48 -5.61
C GLN A 399 11.24 6.21 -5.20
N GLN A 400 11.31 7.54 -5.07
CA GLN A 400 10.19 8.37 -4.64
C GLN A 400 9.04 8.32 -5.64
N GLU A 401 9.33 8.43 -6.94
CA GLU A 401 8.31 8.36 -7.99
C GLU A 401 7.62 7.01 -8.05
N LEU A 402 8.38 5.91 -8.02
CA LEU A 402 7.81 4.55 -8.05
C LEU A 402 7.02 4.24 -6.77
N THR A 403 7.56 4.61 -5.60
CA THR A 403 6.89 4.38 -4.32
C THR A 403 5.61 5.22 -4.22
N SER A 404 5.63 6.46 -4.69
CA SER A 404 4.45 7.33 -4.72
C SER A 404 3.38 6.78 -5.67
N THR A 405 3.77 6.32 -6.87
CA THR A 405 2.85 5.68 -7.81
C THR A 405 2.22 4.43 -7.20
N PHE A 406 3.03 3.58 -6.59
CA PHE A 406 2.55 2.35 -5.96
C PHE A 406 1.62 2.62 -4.77
N ALA A 407 1.92 3.62 -3.93
CA ALA A 407 1.04 3.99 -2.83
C ALA A 407 -0.35 4.44 -3.30
N ARG A 408 -0.43 5.15 -4.43
CA ARG A 408 -1.72 5.53 -5.04
C ARG A 408 -2.49 4.32 -5.56
N LEU A 409 -1.79 3.33 -6.11
CA LEU A 409 -2.40 2.07 -6.55
C LEU A 409 -2.93 1.25 -5.35
N CYS A 410 -2.17 1.14 -4.26
CA CYS A 410 -2.64 0.47 -3.05
C CYS A 410 -3.91 1.12 -2.49
N HIS A 411 -3.97 2.46 -2.48
CA HIS A 411 -5.15 3.16 -2.01
C HIS A 411 -6.42 2.81 -2.82
N LEU A 412 -6.30 2.63 -4.14
CA LEU A 412 -7.44 2.19 -4.96
C LEU A 412 -7.91 0.79 -4.61
N VAL A 413 -6.98 -0.12 -4.34
CA VAL A 413 -7.31 -1.49 -3.90
C VAL A 413 -7.96 -1.45 -2.53
N ASP A 414 -7.42 -0.67 -1.58
CA ASP A 414 -7.99 -0.51 -0.25
C ASP A 414 -9.42 0.04 -0.29
N GLU A 415 -9.70 0.98 -1.20
CA GLU A 415 -11.05 1.50 -1.43
C GLU A 415 -11.99 0.40 -1.96
N SER A 416 -11.54 -0.41 -2.91
CA SER A 416 -12.32 -1.55 -3.43
C SER A 416 -12.56 -2.62 -2.35
N LEU A 417 -11.55 -2.94 -1.53
CA LEU A 417 -11.67 -3.84 -0.39
C LEU A 417 -12.66 -3.30 0.64
N SER A 418 -12.64 -1.99 0.91
CA SER A 418 -13.60 -1.34 1.80
C SER A 418 -15.04 -1.44 1.26
N GLU A 419 -15.24 -1.23 -0.03
CA GLU A 419 -16.54 -1.38 -0.69
C GLU A 419 -17.07 -2.82 -0.59
N MET A 420 -16.21 -3.81 -0.86
CA MET A 420 -16.54 -5.23 -0.69
C MET A 420 -16.94 -5.54 0.77
N GLN A 421 -16.20 -5.02 1.74
CA GLN A 421 -16.50 -5.20 3.17
C GLN A 421 -17.85 -4.57 3.56
N LEU A 422 -18.20 -3.41 3.01
CA LEU A 422 -19.49 -2.78 3.23
C LEU A 422 -20.64 -3.64 2.67
N LYS A 423 -20.49 -4.16 1.45
CA LYS A 423 -21.45 -5.07 0.82
C LYS A 423 -21.62 -6.37 1.61
N ILE A 424 -20.54 -6.95 2.14
CA ILE A 424 -20.60 -8.12 3.03
C ILE A 424 -21.46 -7.80 4.27
N LYS A 425 -21.21 -6.66 4.93
CA LYS A 425 -21.99 -6.23 6.10
C LYS A 425 -23.46 -5.98 5.78
N GLU A 426 -23.77 -5.48 4.59
CA GLU A 426 -25.15 -5.30 4.13
C GLU A 426 -25.84 -6.66 3.92
N LEU A 427 -25.16 -7.61 3.27
CA LEU A 427 -25.66 -8.97 3.11
C LEU A 427 -25.89 -9.68 4.45
N ASP A 428 -24.99 -9.53 5.42
CA ASP A 428 -25.17 -10.11 6.76
C ASP A 428 -26.45 -9.58 7.44
N LYS A 429 -26.74 -8.27 7.32
CA LYS A 429 -27.99 -7.67 7.83
C LYS A 429 -29.23 -8.19 7.11
N ASP A 430 -29.16 -8.35 5.80
CA ASP A 430 -30.24 -8.93 5.01
C ASP A 430 -30.52 -10.39 5.42
N ILE A 431 -29.47 -11.18 5.61
CA ILE A 431 -29.55 -12.58 6.08
C ILE A 431 -30.20 -12.66 7.46
N GLU A 432 -29.82 -11.78 8.39
CA GLU A 432 -30.41 -11.71 9.73
C GLU A 432 -31.92 -11.40 9.66
N ARG A 433 -32.31 -10.38 8.90
CA ARG A 433 -33.72 -10.01 8.68
C ARG A 433 -34.54 -11.13 8.06
N LEU A 434 -34.01 -11.79 7.03
CA LEU A 434 -34.67 -12.92 6.39
C LEU A 434 -34.80 -14.11 7.33
N THR A 435 -33.82 -14.34 8.19
CA THR A 435 -33.85 -15.38 9.24
C THR A 435 -34.94 -15.09 10.28
N GLU A 436 -35.04 -13.84 10.75
CA GLU A 436 -36.11 -13.42 11.67
C GLU A 436 -37.50 -13.56 11.04
N CYS A 437 -37.64 -13.18 9.77
CA CYS A 437 -38.89 -13.34 9.01
C CYS A 437 -39.29 -14.81 8.88
N ALA A 438 -38.35 -15.68 8.49
CA ALA A 438 -38.59 -17.12 8.38
C ALA A 438 -38.98 -17.74 9.75
N ASN A 439 -38.29 -17.36 10.83
CA ASN A 439 -38.60 -17.83 12.17
C ASN A 439 -40.00 -17.38 12.64
N SER A 440 -40.36 -16.12 12.38
CA SER A 440 -41.67 -15.57 12.70
C SER A 440 -42.79 -16.28 11.94
N ALA A 441 -42.61 -16.51 10.64
CA ALA A 441 -43.55 -17.26 9.81
C ALA A 441 -43.72 -18.70 10.32
N LYS A 442 -42.64 -19.36 10.72
CA LYS A 442 -42.68 -20.71 11.31
C LYS A 442 -43.46 -20.75 12.64
N ILE A 443 -43.25 -19.78 13.52
CA ILE A 443 -43.99 -19.69 14.80
C ILE A 443 -45.48 -19.49 14.53
N LEU A 444 -45.84 -18.60 13.60
CA LEU A 444 -47.24 -18.31 13.27
C LEU A 444 -47.92 -19.49 12.59
N LYS A 445 -47.20 -20.22 11.73
CA LYS A 445 -47.65 -21.49 11.16
C LYS A 445 -47.95 -22.53 12.24
N ASN A 446 -47.05 -22.69 13.22
CA ASN A 446 -47.26 -23.64 14.33
C ASN A 446 -48.48 -23.27 15.17
N LYS A 447 -48.67 -21.97 15.47
CA LYS A 447 -49.86 -21.48 16.16
C LYS A 447 -51.15 -21.72 15.35
N ALA A 448 -51.11 -21.48 14.05
CA ALA A 448 -52.24 -21.76 13.15
C ALA A 448 -52.57 -23.25 13.13
N SER A 449 -51.57 -24.13 13.08
CA SER A 449 -51.74 -25.58 13.15
C SER A 449 -52.38 -26.01 14.48
N PHE A 450 -51.95 -25.44 15.62
CA PHE A 450 -52.56 -25.72 16.92
C PHE A 450 -54.05 -25.35 16.95
N ILE A 451 -54.39 -24.15 16.47
CA ILE A 451 -55.79 -23.71 16.40
C ILE A 451 -56.60 -24.59 15.41
N ALA A 452 -55.99 -25.04 14.32
CA ALA A 452 -56.63 -25.98 13.39
C ALA A 452 -57.02 -27.28 14.09
N THR A 453 -56.13 -27.84 14.90
CA THR A 453 -56.37 -29.07 15.67
C THR A 453 -57.48 -28.86 16.69
N GLU A 454 -57.43 -27.80 17.50
CA GLU A 454 -58.51 -27.49 18.46
C GLU A 454 -59.88 -27.30 17.79
N LEU A 455 -59.89 -26.72 16.58
CA LEU A 455 -61.11 -26.53 15.81
C LEU A 455 -61.63 -27.85 15.24
N ASP A 456 -60.75 -28.71 14.77
CA ASP A 456 -61.09 -30.05 14.27
C ASP A 456 -61.63 -30.92 15.42
N ASP A 457 -61.01 -30.87 16.61
CA ASP A 457 -61.49 -31.54 17.82
C ASP A 457 -62.88 -31.03 18.24
N PHE A 458 -63.13 -29.72 18.15
CA PHE A 458 -64.47 -29.15 18.40
C PHE A 458 -65.50 -29.64 17.38
N ILE A 459 -65.14 -29.71 16.10
CA ILE A 459 -66.01 -30.21 15.03
C ILE A 459 -66.35 -31.68 15.26
N GLU A 460 -65.36 -32.51 15.58
CA GLU A 460 -65.58 -33.94 15.86
C GLU A 460 -66.43 -34.13 17.12
N LYS A 461 -66.07 -33.48 18.23
CA LYS A 461 -66.74 -33.69 19.51
C LYS A 461 -68.16 -33.15 19.57
N TYR A 462 -68.50 -32.10 18.83
CA TYR A 462 -69.78 -31.40 18.98
C TYR A 462 -70.60 -31.31 17.69
N LEU A 463 -70.02 -31.55 16.50
CA LEU A 463 -70.69 -31.35 15.21
C LEU A 463 -70.78 -32.62 14.34
N SER A 464 -70.00 -33.68 14.59
CA SER A 464 -69.92 -34.87 13.71
C SER A 464 -70.88 -36.02 14.06
N TYR A 465 -71.97 -35.78 14.79
CA TYR A 465 -72.90 -36.83 15.23
C TYR A 465 -73.88 -37.38 14.18
N ASP A 466 -73.74 -36.99 12.91
CA ASP A 466 -74.56 -37.54 11.82
C ASP A 466 -73.65 -38.38 10.92
N SER A 467 -73.54 -39.67 11.21
CA SER A 467 -73.16 -40.71 10.24
C SER A 467 -74.00 -41.94 10.49
#